data_AF-A0A9R0BML5-F1
#
_entry.id   AF-A0A9R0BML5-F1
#
_cell.length_a   1.000
_cell.length_b   1.000
_cell.length_c   1.000
_cell.angle_alpha   90.00
_cell.angle_beta   90.00
_cell.angle_gamma   90.00
#
_symmetry.space_group_name_H-M   'P 1'
#
loop_
_entity.id
_entity.type
_entity.pdbx_description
1 polymer ?
#
loop_
_entity_poly.entity_id
_entity_poly.type
_entity_poly.pdbx_seq_one_letter_code
_entity_poly.pdbx_strand_id
1 'polypeptide(L)' 'MKKLKTISIFSLIISVILTIGGIGIVTYYVDNLFIRGLSVFVLIMSSSFVSTTVRLIFEESKRYKF' A
#
# COMPACT_ATOMS: atom_id res chain seq x y z
N MET A 1 19.38 11.27 -4.01
CA MET A 1 19.00 9.90 -3.55
C MET A 1 18.43 9.78 -2.13
N LYS A 2 18.94 10.46 -1.08
CA LYS A 2 18.38 10.32 0.29
C LYS A 2 16.89 10.65 0.39
N LYS A 3 16.44 11.75 -0.24
CA LYS A 3 15.04 12.22 -0.24
C LYS A 3 14.06 11.22 -0.86
N LEU A 4 14.42 10.59 -1.98
CA LEU A 4 13.59 9.59 -2.69
C LEU A 4 13.41 8.31 -1.86
N LYS A 5 14.48 7.84 -1.19
CA LYS A 5 14.39 6.73 -0.24
C LYS A 5 13.46 7.06 0.93
N THR A 6 13.57 8.26 1.47
CA THR A 6 12.71 8.74 2.56
C THR A 6 11.24 8.78 2.14
N ILE A 7 10.91 9.37 0.99
CA ILE A 7 9.54 9.44 0.47
C ILE A 7 8.96 8.04 0.23
N SER A 8 9.75 7.12 -0.30
CA SER A 8 9.35 5.71 -0.51
C SER A 8 8.98 5.01 0.78
N ILE A 9 9.79 5.19 1.84
CA ILE A 9 9.52 4.63 3.17
C ILE A 9 8.24 5.22 3.76
N PHE A 10 8.06 6.54 3.67
CA PHE A 10 6.83 7.19 4.14
C PHE A 10 5.59 6.70 3.38
N SER A 11 5.69 6.53 2.06
CA SER A 11 4.60 5.99 1.24
C SER A 11 4.23 4.56 1.67
N LEU A 12 5.21 3.72 1.97
CA LEU A 12 4.98 2.37 2.49
C LEU A 12 4.27 2.40 3.85
N ILE A 13 4.73 3.25 4.79
CA ILE A 13 4.15 3.39 6.12
C ILE A 13 2.68 3.86 6.03
N ILE A 14 2.42 4.89 5.23
CA ILE A 14 1.06 5.41 5.01
C ILE A 14 0.15 4.34 4.39
N SER A 15 0.67 3.59 3.41
CA SER A 15 -0.08 2.49 2.80
C SER A 15 -0.48 1.43 3.83
N VAL A 16 0.42 1.05 4.73
CA VAL A 16 0.11 0.05 5.78
C VAL A 16 -0.95 0.58 6.74
N ILE A 17 -0.84 1.83 7.18
CA ILE A 17 -1.81 2.46 8.08
C ILE A 17 -3.20 2.51 7.43
N LEU A 18 -3.27 2.91 6.16
CA LEU A 18 -4.53 2.97 5.40
C LEU A 18 -5.13 1.57 5.18
N THR A 19 -4.31 0.55 4.92
CA THR A 19 -4.80 -0.83 4.80
C THR A 19 -5.38 -1.34 6.12
N ILE A 20 -4.69 -1.15 7.24
CA ILE A 20 -5.18 -1.58 8.57
C ILE A 20 -6.45 -0.82 8.95
N GLY A 21 -6.46 0.50 8.77
CA GLY A 21 -7.63 1.34 9.03
C GLY A 21 -8.81 0.98 8.12
N GLY A 22 -8.55 0.77 6.83
CA GLY A 22 -9.54 0.36 5.84
C GLY A 22 -10.15 -0.99 6.17
N ILE A 23 -9.35 -1.98 6.59
CA ILE A 23 -9.86 -3.28 7.03
C ILE A 23 -10.76 -3.10 8.25
N GLY A 24 -10.35 -2.31 9.24
CA GLY A 24 -11.16 -2.00 10.42
C GLY A 24 -12.53 -1.42 10.07
N ILE A 25 -12.56 -0.40 9.21
CA ILE A 25 -13.80 0.24 8.73
C ILE A 25 -14.69 -0.77 8.00
N VAL A 26 -14.12 -1.52 7.06
CA VAL A 26 -14.85 -2.52 6.27
C VAL A 26 -15.42 -3.61 7.18
N THR A 27 -14.68 -4.06 8.19
CA THR A 27 -15.17 -5.07 9.13
C THR A 27 -16.27 -4.58 10.07
N TYR A 28 -16.28 -3.29 10.38
CA TYR A 28 -17.25 -2.70 11.30
C TYR A 28 -18.54 -2.24 10.61
N TYR A 29 -18.46 -1.70 9.40
CA TYR A 29 -19.59 -1.07 8.70
C TYR A 29 -20.23 -1.93 7.61
N VAL A 30 -19.59 -3.04 7.19
CA VAL A 30 -20.12 -3.90 6.12
C VAL A 30 -20.63 -5.21 6.69
N ASP A 31 -21.96 -5.32 6.80
CA ASP A 31 -22.63 -6.52 7.30
C ASP A 31 -22.62 -7.68 6.28
N ASN A 32 -22.62 -7.37 4.98
CA ASN A 32 -22.63 -8.39 3.95
C ASN A 32 -21.24 -9.04 3.83
N LEU A 33 -21.18 -10.33 4.17
CA LEU A 33 -19.95 -11.13 4.18
C LEU A 33 -19.19 -11.09 2.85
N PHE A 34 -19.92 -11.12 1.73
CA PHE A 34 -19.31 -11.13 0.39
C PHE A 34 -18.66 -9.79 0.06
N ILE A 35 -19.36 -8.69 0.34
CA ILE A 35 -18.85 -7.33 0.11
C ILE A 35 -17.67 -7.07 1.05
N ARG A 36 -17.76 -7.50 2.32
CA ARG A 36 -16.69 -7.39 3.30
C ARG A 36 -15.42 -8.09 2.84
N GLY A 37 -15.54 -9.33 2.37
CA GLY A 37 -14.42 -10.11 1.82
C GLY A 37 -13.80 -9.44 0.59
N LEU A 38 -14.64 -8.96 -0.33
CA LEU A 38 -14.18 -8.29 -1.55
C LEU A 38 -13.45 -6.97 -1.24
N SER A 39 -13.95 -6.17 -0.31
CA SER A 39 -13.33 -4.92 0.11
C SER A 39 -11.97 -5.15 0.81
N VAL A 40 -11.87 -6.15 1.68
CA VAL A 40 -10.58 -6.54 2.29
C VAL A 40 -9.60 -7.04 1.22
N PHE A 41 -10.07 -7.84 0.26
CA PHE A 41 -9.26 -8.31 -0.86
C PHE A 41 -8.70 -7.15 -1.69
N VAL A 42 -9.53 -6.16 -2.02
CA VAL A 42 -9.10 -4.96 -2.74
C VAL A 42 -8.03 -4.19 -1.94
N LEU A 43 -8.22 -4.02 -0.63
CA LEU A 43 -7.24 -3.33 0.22
C LEU A 43 -5.86 -4.03 0.23
N ILE A 44 -5.84 -5.36 0.26
CA ILE A 44 -4.60 -6.17 0.20
C ILE A 44 -3.93 -6.05 -1.17
N MET A 45 -4.72 -6.11 -2.25
CA MET A 45 -4.21 -5.95 -3.61
C MET A 45 -3.61 -4.55 -3.82
N SER A 46 -4.29 -3.51 -3.32
CA SER A 46 -3.80 -2.13 -3.37
C SER A 46 -2.50 -1.95 -2.59
N SER A 47 -2.36 -2.52 -1.38
CA SER A 47 -1.11 -2.42 -0.61
C SER A 47 0.05 -3.15 -1.30
N SER A 48 -0.23 -4.29 -1.92
CA SER A 48 0.76 -5.08 -2.67
C SER A 48 1.24 -4.33 -3.92
N PHE A 49 0.32 -3.64 -4.60
CA PHE A 49 0.63 -2.79 -5.75
C PHE A 49 1.52 -1.60 -5.36
N VAL A 50 1.22 -0.91 -4.25
CA VAL A 50 2.07 0.17 -3.72
C VAL A 50 3.46 -0.33 -3.36
N SER A 51 3.56 -1.48 -2.68
CA SER A 51 4.84 -2.10 -2.34
C SER A 51 5.69 -2.41 -3.57
N THR A 52 5.07 -3.00 -4.59
CA THR A 52 5.73 -3.32 -5.86
C THR A 52 6.18 -2.05 -6.60
N THR A 53 5.34 -1.02 -6.61
CA THR A 53 5.66 0.28 -7.23
C THR A 53 6.85 0.94 -6.55
N VAL A 54 6.88 0.97 -5.22
CA VAL A 54 8.01 1.51 -4.46
C VAL A 54 9.29 0.73 -4.74
N ARG A 55 9.22 -0.60 -4.83
CA ARG A 55 10.36 -1.43 -5.20
C ARG A 55 10.89 -1.10 -6.60
N LEU A 56 10.01 -0.97 -7.59
CA LEU A 56 10.37 -0.62 -8.97
C LEU A 56 11.03 0.76 -9.03
N ILE A 57 10.46 1.77 -8.37
CA ILE A 57 11.06 3.12 -8.25
C ILE A 57 12.48 3.05 -7.66
N PHE A 58 12.69 2.18 -6.66
CA PHE A 58 13.98 2.00 -6.03
C PHE A 58 15.00 1.29 -6.93
N GLU A 59 14.57 0.26 -7.66
CA GLU A 59 15.40 -0.44 -8.66
C GLU A 59 15.79 0.49 -9.81
N GLU A 60 14.84 1.30 -10.30
CA GLU A 60 15.05 2.24 -11.40
C GLU A 60 15.94 3.42 -10.97
N SER A 61 15.74 3.97 -9.77
CA SER A 61 16.65 4.97 -9.20
C SER A 61 18.07 4.43 -9.00
N LYS A 62 18.26 3.12 -8.81
CA LYS A 62 19.58 2.49 -8.69
C LYS A 62 20.23 2.28 -10.06
N ARG A 63 19.44 2.00 -11.10
CA ARG A 63 19.90 1.82 -12.49
C ARG A 63 20.31 3.13 -13.16
N TYR A 64 19.52 4.18 -13.00
CA TYR A 64 19.80 5.51 -13.55
C TYR A 64 20.38 6.39 -12.44
N LYS A 65 21.68 6.24 -12.14
CA LYS A 65 22.43 7.19 -11.31
C LYS A 65 22.46 8.56 -11.99
N PHE A 66 21.51 9.43 -11.66
CA PHE A 66 21.71 10.88 -11.64
C PHE A 66 22.23 11.29 -10.25
#